data_AF-A0A2V3KLK5-F1
#
_entry.id   AF-A0A2V3KLK5-F1
#
_cell.length_a   1.000
_cell.length_b   1.000
_cell.length_c   1.000
_cell.angle_alpha   90.00
_cell.angle_beta   90.00
_cell.angle_gamma   90.00
#
_symmetry.space_group_name_H-M   'P 1'
#
loop_
_entity.id
_entity.type
_entity.pdbx_description
1 polymer ?
#
loop_
_entity_poly.entity_id
_entity_poly.type
_entity_poly.pdbx_seq_one_letter_code
_entity_poly.pdbx_strand_id
1 'polypeptide(L)'
;MLNQQQRLRRIVWMGSSFDDLRQFPEDVRRDAGFQLYRLQSGLEAADWKAMPQLGRGVEEIRLRHFSGAYRVIYLARFAEAIYVLHCFNKKTRRTAEHEKQIVRNRLQVIQQEHRSHK
;
A
#
# COMPACT_ATOMS: atom_id res chain seq x y z
N MET A 1 -10.10 29.19 10.82
CA MET A 1 -10.84 27.95 11.12
C MET A 1 -9.86 26.79 11.08
N LEU A 2 -9.24 26.45 12.21
CA LEU A 2 -8.37 25.27 12.31
C LEU A 2 -9.14 24.23 13.12
N ASN A 3 -9.99 23.48 12.44
CA ASN A 3 -10.74 22.40 13.06
C ASN A 3 -10.68 21.18 12.17
N GLN A 4 -9.75 20.28 12.50
CA GLN A 4 -10.05 18.91 12.87
C GLN A 4 -8.72 18.26 13.21
N GLN A 5 -8.60 17.74 14.43
CA GLN A 5 -7.53 16.82 14.79
C GLN A 5 -7.62 15.63 13.83
N GLN A 6 -6.90 15.67 12.71
CA GLN A 6 -6.95 14.61 11.71
C GLN A 6 -6.40 13.35 12.37
N ARG A 7 -7.32 12.48 12.79
CA ARG A 7 -6.97 11.18 13.35
C ARG A 7 -6.27 10.42 12.23
N LEU A 8 -5.05 9.96 12.51
CA LEU A 8 -4.28 9.16 11.55
C LEU A 8 -5.17 8.05 11.00
N ARG A 9 -5.25 7.94 9.67
CA ARG A 9 -5.95 6.82 9.03
C ARG A 9 -5.30 5.53 9.51
N ARG A 10 -6.12 4.53 9.83
CA ARG A 10 -5.57 3.23 10.22
C ARG A 10 -4.94 2.53 9.02
N ILE A 11 -3.92 1.72 9.25
CA ILE A 11 -3.43 0.77 8.25
C ILE A 11 -4.15 -0.55 8.45
N VAL A 12 -4.68 -1.11 7.37
CA VAL A 12 -5.22 -2.47 7.33
C VAL A 12 -4.30 -3.31 6.46
N TRP A 13 -3.66 -4.31 7.06
CA TRP A 13 -2.79 -5.23 6.35
C TRP A 13 -3.61 -6.39 5.78
N MET A 14 -3.55 -6.58 4.46
CA MET A 14 -4.28 -7.66 3.80
C MET A 14 -3.41 -8.90 3.65
N GLY A 15 -3.91 -10.06 4.08
CA GLY A 15 -3.19 -11.33 4.00
C GLY A 15 -1.78 -11.24 4.58
N SER A 16 -0.79 -11.76 3.87
CA SER A 16 0.64 -11.76 4.28
C SER A 16 1.34 -10.41 4.14
N SER A 17 0.68 -9.34 3.71
CA SER A 17 1.36 -8.09 3.32
C SER A 17 2.23 -7.47 4.43
N PHE A 18 1.87 -7.66 5.69
CA PHE A 18 2.70 -7.22 6.81
C PHE A 18 3.96 -8.08 6.95
N ASP A 19 3.81 -9.40 6.90
CA ASP A 19 4.94 -10.33 6.95
C ASP A 19 5.88 -10.12 5.77
N ASP A 20 5.34 -9.92 4.57
CA ASP A 20 6.09 -9.60 3.36
C ASP A 20 6.96 -8.33 3.56
N LEU A 21 6.40 -7.28 4.19
CA LEU A 21 7.13 -6.04 4.51
C LEU A 21 8.18 -6.27 5.59
N ARG A 22 7.93 -7.15 6.56
CA ARG A 22 8.91 -7.51 7.59
C ARG A 22 10.14 -8.22 7.02
N GLN A 23 10.01 -8.91 5.89
CA GLN A 23 11.13 -9.53 5.17
C GLN A 23 12.00 -8.53 4.41
N PHE A 24 11.60 -7.26 4.31
CA PHE A 24 12.46 -6.24 3.71
C PHE A 24 13.70 -5.98 4.58
N PRO A 25 14.84 -5.60 3.96
CA PRO A 25 15.97 -5.05 4.68
C PRO A 25 15.55 -3.90 5.60
N GLU A 26 16.29 -3.71 6.69
CA GLU A 26 15.89 -2.79 7.76
C GLU A 26 15.72 -1.34 7.29
N ASP A 27 16.64 -0.84 6.49
CA ASP A 27 16.59 0.49 5.88
C ASP A 27 15.35 0.67 4.99
N VAL A 28 15.06 -0.31 4.13
CA VAL A 28 13.88 -0.34 3.28
C VAL A 28 12.60 -0.37 4.12
N ARG A 29 12.58 -1.15 5.20
CA ARG A 29 11.41 -1.28 6.09
C ARG A 29 11.15 0.02 6.87
N ARG A 30 12.21 0.72 7.30
CA ARG A 30 12.10 2.05 7.93
C ARG A 30 11.53 3.09 6.96
N ASP A 31 12.04 3.12 5.72
CA ASP A 31 11.51 4.00 4.67
C ASP A 31 10.05 3.67 4.36
N ALA A 32 9.70 2.39 4.17
CA ALA A 32 8.31 1.96 3.98
C ALA A 32 7.39 2.44 5.12
N GLY A 33 7.83 2.30 6.37
CA GLY A 33 7.10 2.79 7.54
C GLY A 33 6.89 4.30 7.53
N PHE A 34 7.92 5.07 7.15
CA PHE A 34 7.81 6.52 7.01
C PHE A 34 6.83 6.92 5.89
N GLN A 35 6.89 6.27 4.71
CA GLN A 35 5.95 6.56 3.63
C GLN A 35 4.51 6.20 4.01
N LEU A 36 4.31 5.08 4.70
CA LEU A 36 2.99 4.69 5.21
C LEU A 36 2.48 5.70 6.25
N TYR A 37 3.33 6.18 7.16
CA TYR A 37 2.96 7.22 8.13
C TYR A 37 2.51 8.53 7.46
N ARG A 38 3.17 8.94 6.37
CA ARG A 38 2.72 10.08 5.56
C ARG A 38 1.30 9.87 5.05
N LEU A 39 1.01 8.71 4.46
CA LEU A 39 -0.33 8.35 4.00
C LEU A 39 -1.36 8.40 5.13
N GLN A 40 -1.01 7.87 6.32
CA GLN A 40 -1.87 7.92 7.51
C GLN A 40 -2.20 9.36 7.93
N SER A 41 -1.24 10.26 7.77
CA SER A 41 -1.34 11.69 8.08
C SER A 41 -2.03 12.52 6.98
N GLY A 42 -2.61 11.87 5.98
CA GLY A 42 -3.29 12.55 4.87
C GLY A 42 -2.34 13.15 3.82
N LEU A 43 -1.04 12.87 3.90
CA LEU A 43 -0.05 13.27 2.91
C LEU A 43 0.14 12.17 1.87
N GLU A 44 0.70 12.53 0.71
CA GLU A 44 1.15 11.52 -0.27
C GLU A 44 2.51 10.92 0.11
N ALA A 45 2.76 9.68 -0.31
CA ALA A 45 4.09 9.09 -0.29
C ALA A 45 5.04 9.89 -1.20
N ALA A 46 6.34 9.87 -0.93
CA ALA A 46 7.29 10.70 -1.69
C ALA A 46 7.50 10.22 -3.14
N ASP A 47 7.56 8.91 -3.36
CA ASP A 47 7.63 8.30 -4.69
C ASP A 47 6.53 7.25 -4.82
N TRP A 48 5.47 7.59 -5.57
CA TRP A 48 4.34 6.71 -5.80
C TRP A 48 3.87 6.71 -7.26
N LYS A 49 3.06 5.70 -7.60
CA LYS A 49 2.44 5.57 -8.92
C LYS A 49 1.03 4.98 -8.83
N ALA A 50 0.07 5.58 -9.53
CA ALA A 50 -1.26 5.00 -9.72
C ALA A 50 -1.20 3.69 -10.54
N MET A 51 -1.99 2.70 -10.12
CA MET A 51 -2.07 1.36 -10.73
C MET A 51 -3.51 1.03 -11.16
N PRO A 52 -4.11 1.81 -12.08
CA PRO A 52 -5.53 1.67 -12.45
C PRO A 52 -5.88 0.29 -13.04
N GLN A 53 -4.92 -0.39 -13.65
CA GLN A 53 -5.07 -1.76 -14.16
C GLN A 53 -5.28 -2.82 -13.06
N LEU A 54 -5.05 -2.47 -11.79
CA LEU A 54 -5.34 -3.31 -10.62
C LEU A 54 -6.65 -2.91 -9.93
N GLY A 55 -7.07 -1.65 -10.07
CA GLY A 55 -8.33 -1.12 -9.55
C GLY A 55 -8.26 0.38 -9.28
N ARG A 56 -9.42 1.03 -9.22
CA ARG A 56 -9.52 2.48 -8.93
C ARG A 56 -9.04 2.78 -7.50
N GLY A 57 -8.06 3.68 -7.40
CA GLY A 57 -7.45 4.08 -6.12
C GLY A 57 -6.37 3.14 -5.61
N VAL A 58 -5.97 2.13 -6.40
CA VAL A 58 -4.81 1.29 -6.11
C VAL A 58 -3.56 2.02 -6.57
N GLU A 59 -2.58 2.12 -5.68
CA GLU A 59 -1.35 2.87 -5.84
C GLU A 59 -0.15 2.04 -5.36
N GLU A 60 1.05 2.39 -5.83
CA GLU A 60 2.31 1.72 -5.54
C GLU A 60 3.31 2.72 -4.98
N ILE A 61 3.79 2.51 -3.74
CA ILE A 61 4.99 3.18 -3.22
C ILE A 61 6.22 2.53 -3.85
N ARG A 62 7.13 3.33 -4.39
CA ARG A 62 8.37 2.87 -5.02
C ARG A 62 9.57 3.18 -4.15
N LEU A 63 10.09 2.15 -3.48
CA LEU A 63 11.30 2.24 -2.67
C LEU A 63 12.50 1.77 -3.50
N ARG A 64 13.59 2.51 -3.44
CA ARG A 64 14.85 2.19 -4.14
C ARG A 64 15.99 2.37 -3.17
N HIS A 65 16.66 1.28 -2.86
CA HIS A 65 17.80 1.22 -1.96
C HIS A 65 18.95 0.49 -2.66
N PHE A 66 20.15 0.51 -2.07
CA PHE A 66 21.30 -0.20 -2.63
C PHE A 66 21.03 -1.71 -2.75
N SER A 67 20.20 -2.27 -1.86
CA SER A 67 19.82 -3.68 -1.84
C SER A 67 18.80 -4.08 -2.91
N GLY A 68 18.20 -3.10 -3.61
CA GLY A 68 17.26 -3.34 -4.69
C GLY A 68 16.06 -2.40 -4.71
N ALA A 69 15.02 -2.82 -5.42
CA ALA A 69 13.80 -2.06 -5.61
C ALA A 69 12.64 -2.77 -4.91
N TYR A 70 11.93 -2.08 -4.03
CA TYR A 70 10.86 -2.66 -3.22
C TYR A 70 9.58 -1.87 -3.40
N ARG A 71 8.44 -2.56 -3.32
CA ARG A 71 7.13 -1.99 -3.61
C ARG A 71 6.16 -2.28 -2.50
N VAL A 72 5.34 -1.29 -2.18
CA VAL A 72 4.18 -1.43 -1.29
C VAL A 72 2.97 -1.01 -2.10
N ILE A 73 2.09 -1.98 -2.41
CA ILE A 73 0.84 -1.74 -3.12
C ILE A 73 -0.24 -1.48 -2.08
N TYR A 74 -0.99 -0.40 -2.24
CA TYR A 74 -2.04 -0.01 -1.29
C TYR A 74 -3.28 0.53 -2.00
N LEU A 75 -4.40 0.55 -1.27
CA LEU A 75 -5.64 1.23 -1.64
C LEU A 75 -5.88 2.38 -0.65
N ALA A 76 -5.91 3.61 -1.15
CA ALA A 76 -6.12 4.83 -0.35
C ALA A 76 -7.42 5.58 -0.68
N ARG A 77 -8.35 4.92 -1.38
CA ARG A 77 -9.65 5.50 -1.80
C ARG A 77 -10.58 5.81 -0.62
N PHE A 78 -10.43 5.08 0.47
CA PHE A 78 -11.32 5.16 1.61
C PHE A 78 -10.77 6.12 2.68
N ALA A 79 -11.63 6.96 3.25
CA ALA A 79 -11.22 8.01 4.18
C ALA A 79 -10.80 7.44 5.54
N GLU A 80 -11.34 6.27 5.91
CA GLU A 80 -11.13 5.65 7.21
C GLU A 80 -9.82 4.85 7.32
N ALA A 81 -9.31 4.32 6.20
CA ALA A 81 -8.18 3.40 6.23
C ALA A 81 -7.35 3.39 4.94
N ILE A 82 -6.08 3.02 5.10
CA ILE A 82 -5.18 2.64 4.02
C ILE A 82 -5.04 1.13 4.06
N TYR A 83 -5.42 0.46 2.97
CA TYR A 83 -5.31 -0.99 2.89
C TYR A 83 -4.02 -1.35 2.19
N VAL A 84 -3.06 -1.96 2.89
CA VAL A 84 -1.84 -2.46 2.27
C VAL A 84 -2.16 -3.82 1.66
N LEU A 85 -2.10 -3.88 0.34
CA LEU A 85 -2.51 -5.04 -0.44
C LEU A 85 -1.37 -6.02 -0.63
N HIS A 86 -0.13 -5.56 -0.84
CA HIS A 86 1.03 -6.44 -1.03
C HIS A 86 2.35 -5.68 -0.90
N CYS A 87 3.40 -6.37 -0.44
CA CYS A 87 4.75 -5.86 -0.40
C CYS A 87 5.68 -6.86 -1.07
N PHE A 88 6.58 -6.42 -1.96
CA PHE A 88 7.49 -7.33 -2.66
C PHE A 88 8.80 -6.66 -3.10
N ASN A 89 9.85 -7.47 -3.28
CA ASN A 89 11.09 -7.05 -3.94
C ASN A 89 10.93 -7.19 -5.46
N LYS A 90 10.97 -6.06 -6.16
CA LYS A 90 10.80 -5.95 -7.59
C LYS A 90 12.11 -6.27 -8.32
N LYS A 91 12.20 -7.51 -8.80
CA LYS A 91 13.33 -8.03 -9.59
C LYS A 91 13.28 -7.70 -11.08
N THR A 92 12.13 -7.27 -11.59
CA THR A 92 11.91 -7.03 -13.04
C THR A 92 11.22 -5.69 -13.31
N ARG A 93 11.35 -5.16 -14.53
CA ARG A 93 10.79 -3.86 -14.91
C ARG A 93 9.27 -3.81 -14.80
N ARG A 94 8.57 -4.87 -15.23
CA ARG A 94 7.10 -4.99 -15.15
C ARG A 94 6.70 -5.79 -13.91
N THR A 95 5.60 -5.43 -13.27
CA THR A 95 5.08 -6.22 -12.15
C THR A 95 4.59 -7.55 -12.69
N ALA A 96 5.08 -8.65 -12.13
CA ALA A 96 4.77 -10.00 -12.60
C ALA A 96 3.28 -10.31 -12.41
N GLU A 97 2.73 -11.23 -13.19
CA GLU A 97 1.29 -11.49 -13.14
C GLU A 97 0.83 -12.07 -11.80
N HIS A 98 1.68 -12.89 -11.15
CA HIS A 98 1.38 -13.42 -9.81
C HIS A 98 1.21 -12.30 -8.76
N GLU A 99 2.09 -11.30 -8.76
CA GLU A 99 2.01 -10.10 -7.90
C GLU A 99 0.68 -9.37 -8.11
N LYS A 100 0.27 -9.19 -9.38
CA LYS A 100 -1.00 -8.55 -9.71
C LYS A 100 -2.19 -9.38 -9.23
N GLN A 101 -2.12 -10.71 -9.34
CA GLN A 101 -3.20 -11.59 -8.92
C GLN A 101 -3.42 -11.53 -7.40
N ILE A 102 -2.34 -11.50 -6.61
CA ILE A 102 -2.42 -11.32 -5.15
C ILE A 102 -3.16 -10.02 -4.82
N VAL A 103 -2.79 -8.92 -5.49
CA VAL A 103 -3.44 -7.61 -5.31
C VAL A 103 -4.93 -7.66 -5.67
N ARG A 104 -5.29 -8.25 -6.82
CA ARG A 104 -6.69 -8.33 -7.26
C ARG A 104 -7.55 -9.14 -6.30
N ASN A 105 -7.06 -10.29 -5.84
CA ASN A 105 -7.77 -11.13 -4.88
C ASN A 105 -8.03 -10.38 -3.57
N ARG A 106 -7.01 -9.71 -3.03
CA ARG A 106 -7.14 -8.94 -1.78
C ARG A 106 -8.04 -7.71 -1.94
N LEU A 107 -7.99 -7.04 -3.10
CA LEU A 107 -8.88 -5.93 -3.41
C LEU A 107 -10.36 -6.37 -3.47
N GLN A 108 -10.64 -7.53 -4.05
CA GLN A 108 -12.00 -8.07 -4.15
C GLN A 108 -12.64 -8.26 -2.77
N VAL A 109 -11.88 -8.77 -1.80
CA VAL A 109 -12.33 -8.93 -0.40
C VAL A 109 -12.76 -7.57 0.18
N ILE A 110 -11.91 -6.55 0.07
CA ILE A 110 -12.20 -5.20 0.58
C ILE A 110 -13.48 -4.65 -0.09
N GLN A 111 -13.61 -4.81 -1.40
CA GLN A 111 -14.79 -4.31 -2.13
C GLN A 111 -16.08 -5.04 -1.74
N GLN A 112 -16.01 -6.33 -1.40
CA GLN A 112 -17.16 -7.08 -0.90
C GLN A 112 -17.56 -6.58 0.48
N GLU A 113 -16.62 -6.45 1.41
CA GLU A 113 -16.87 -5.92 2.76
C GLU A 113 -17.48 -4.51 2.71
N HIS A 114 -16.97 -3.63 1.84
CA HIS A 114 -17.48 -2.26 1.67
C HIS A 114 -18.85 -2.18 1.02
N ARG A 115 -19.25 -3.17 0.22
CA ARG A 115 -20.61 -3.25 -0.34
C ARG A 115 -21.61 -3.74 0.70
N SER A 116 -21.21 -4.63 1.60
CA SER A 116 -22.09 -5.24 2.61
C SER A 116 -22.35 -4.33 3.82
N HIS A 117 -21.54 -3.30 4.04
CA HIS A 117 -21.70 -2.32 5.13
C HIS A 117 -22.24 -0.96 4.66
N LYS A 118 -22.74 -0.87 3.42
CA LYS A 118 -23.52 0.26 2.91
C LYS A 118 -25.01 -0.06 2.97
#